data_AF-A0A1R1X3W4-F1
#
_entry.id   AF-A0A1R1X3W4-F1
#
_cell.length_a   1.000
_cell.length_b   1.000
_cell.length_c   1.000
_cell.angle_alpha   90.00
_cell.angle_beta   90.00
_cell.angle_gamma   90.00
#
_symmetry.space_group_name_H-M   'P 1'
#
loop_
_entity.id
_entity.type
_entity.pdbx_description
1 polymer ?
#
loop_
_entity_poly.entity_id
_entity_poly.type
_entity_poly.pdbx_seq_one_letter_code
_entity_poly.pdbx_strand_id
1 'polypeptide(L)'
;MGSRHYSIGMDMWSIGCIFAEMASKRPLFPGDSEIDEIFQIFRILGTPTEETWPSVTSLPDYKPSFPKWQAQSLKELLPKLCPDGIDLISKMLIYDPSRRITAKQALLHPYFNDVEY
;
A
#
# COMPACT_ATOMS: atom_id res chain seq x y z
N MET A 1 11.96 6.07 -2.11
CA MET A 1 13.35 6.58 -2.17
C MET A 1 13.36 7.79 -3.10
N GLY A 2 13.83 8.97 -2.65
CA GLY A 2 14.21 10.06 -3.56
C GLY A 2 13.50 11.43 -3.48
N SER A 3 12.40 11.63 -2.75
CA SER A 3 11.84 12.97 -2.53
C SER A 3 12.05 13.45 -1.09
N ARG A 4 12.70 14.61 -0.90
CA ARG A 4 12.92 15.27 0.40
C ARG A 4 11.64 15.77 1.08
N HIS A 5 10.47 15.47 0.52
CA HIS A 5 9.18 15.79 1.11
C HIS A 5 8.71 14.57 1.90
N TYR A 6 9.14 14.49 3.16
CA TYR A 6 8.50 13.60 4.12
C TYR A 6 7.03 13.99 4.19
N SER A 7 6.15 13.19 3.60
CA SER A 7 4.72 13.51 3.49
C SER A 7 3.91 12.56 4.36
N ILE A 8 2.78 13.07 4.85
CA ILE A 8 1.75 12.33 5.61
C ILE A 8 1.37 11.01 4.93
N GLY A 9 1.51 10.93 3.61
CA GLY A 9 1.30 9.70 2.85
C GLY A 9 2.20 8.54 3.29
N MET A 10 3.49 8.78 3.60
CA MET A 10 4.40 7.70 4.01
C MET A 10 3.95 7.00 5.29
N ASP A 11 3.50 7.76 6.30
CA ASP A 11 3.00 7.19 7.55
C ASP A 11 1.75 6.32 7.31
N MET A 12 0.86 6.75 6.41
CA MET A 12 -0.34 5.98 6.06
C MET A 12 -0.02 4.66 5.35
N TRP A 13 1.09 4.57 4.62
CA TRP A 13 1.55 3.30 4.04
C TRP A 13 2.00 2.33 5.13
N SER A 14 2.84 2.81 6.06
CA SER A 14 3.29 2.00 7.19
C SER A 14 2.12 1.50 8.03
N ILE A 15 1.12 2.35 8.30
CA ILE A 15 -0.12 1.94 8.98
C ILE A 15 -0.87 0.87 8.18
N GLY A 16 -0.99 1.01 6.86
CA GLY A 16 -1.58 -0.01 6.00
C GLY A 16 -0.87 -1.36 6.09
N CYS A 17 0.47 -1.36 6.11
CA CYS A 17 1.27 -2.59 6.25
C CYS A 17 1.01 -3.26 7.61
N ILE A 18 1.07 -2.48 8.70
CA ILE A 18 0.79 -2.97 10.07
C ILE A 18 -0.64 -3.50 10.17
N PHE A 19 -1.60 -2.83 9.54
CA PHE A 19 -3.00 -3.27 9.54
C PHE A 19 -3.18 -4.62 8.84
N ALA A 20 -2.58 -4.82 7.67
CA ALA A 20 -2.55 -6.13 7.01
C ALA A 20 -1.88 -7.21 7.89
N GLU A 21 -0.78 -6.86 8.55
CA GLU A 21 -0.05 -7.78 9.41
C GLU A 21 -0.87 -8.18 10.63
N MET A 22 -1.58 -7.25 11.26
CA MET A 22 -2.51 -7.56 12.36
C MET A 22 -3.63 -8.50 11.90
N ALA A 23 -4.16 -8.32 10.69
CA ALA A 23 -5.23 -9.16 10.15
C ALA A 23 -4.77 -10.58 9.78
N SER A 24 -3.55 -10.71 9.24
CA SER A 24 -3.01 -11.98 8.70
C SER A 24 -2.05 -12.71 9.65
N LYS A 25 -1.56 -12.03 10.69
CA LYS A 25 -0.47 -12.44 11.59
C LYS A 25 0.86 -12.71 10.89
N ARG A 26 1.06 -12.13 9.71
CA ARG A 26 2.27 -12.26 8.89
C ARG A 26 2.59 -10.92 8.23
N PRO A 27 3.86 -10.55 8.06
CA PRO A 27 4.22 -9.34 7.33
C PRO A 27 3.63 -9.38 5.92
N LEU A 28 3.02 -8.27 5.49
CA LEU A 28 2.43 -8.17 4.15
C LEU A 28 3.51 -8.21 3.07
N PHE A 29 4.62 -7.53 3.32
CA PHE A 29 5.78 -7.46 2.43
C PHE A 29 7.01 -7.96 3.23
N PRO A 30 7.34 -9.25 3.16
CA PRO A 30 8.55 -9.77 3.79
C PRO A 30 9.71 -9.64 2.82
N GLY A 31 10.40 -8.50 2.82
CA GLY A 31 11.63 -8.27 2.06
C GLY A 31 12.89 -8.36 2.91
N ASP A 32 13.92 -9.03 2.39
CA ASP A 32 15.21 -9.20 3.07
C ASP A 32 16.28 -8.18 2.60
N SER A 33 15.93 -7.32 1.64
CA SER A 33 16.75 -6.20 1.15
C SER A 33 15.85 -5.13 0.53
N GLU A 34 16.39 -3.94 0.25
CA GLU A 34 15.62 -2.86 -0.38
C GLU A 34 14.99 -3.26 -1.71
N ILE A 35 15.74 -3.94 -2.58
CA ILE A 35 15.23 -4.37 -3.89
C ILE A 35 14.20 -5.48 -3.76
N ASP A 36 14.41 -6.39 -2.80
CA ASP A 36 13.49 -7.49 -2.52
C ASP A 36 12.16 -6.94 -1.97
N GLU A 37 12.21 -6.00 -1.04
CA GLU A 37 11.03 -5.30 -0.52
C GLU A 37 10.21 -4.64 -1.65
N ILE A 38 10.88 -3.94 -2.57
CA ILE A 38 10.23 -3.35 -3.75
C ILE A 38 9.56 -4.43 -4.61
N PHE A 39 10.22 -5.55 -4.85
CA PHE A 39 9.66 -6.64 -5.63
C PHE A 39 8.49 -7.33 -4.92
N GLN A 40 8.53 -7.47 -3.61
CA GLN A 40 7.42 -8.02 -2.82
C GLN A 40 6.18 -7.10 -2.90
N ILE A 41 6.39 -5.78 -2.84
CA ILE A 41 5.34 -4.79 -3.09
C ILE A 41 4.75 -4.96 -4.50
N PHE A 42 5.59 -5.04 -5.53
CA PHE A 42 5.12 -5.20 -6.91
C PHE A 42 4.40 -6.52 -7.16
N ARG A 43 4.81 -7.60 -6.50
CA ARG A 43 4.14 -8.91 -6.63
C ARG A 43 2.73 -8.89 -6.07
N ILE A 44 2.46 -8.08 -5.04
CA ILE A 44 1.15 -7.98 -4.39
C ILE A 44 0.30 -6.90 -5.04
N LEU A 45 0.83 -5.70 -5.23
CA LEU A 45 0.08 -4.53 -5.73
C LEU A 45 0.19 -4.34 -7.25
N GLY A 46 0.95 -5.19 -7.94
CA GLY A 46 1.29 -5.03 -9.35
C GLY A 46 2.42 -4.03 -9.56
N THR A 47 3.17 -4.16 -10.66
CA THR A 47 4.25 -3.19 -10.97
C THR A 47 3.62 -1.84 -11.35
N PRO A 48 4.03 -0.71 -10.72
CA PRO A 48 3.41 0.58 -10.98
C PRO A 48 3.60 1.04 -12.44
N THR A 49 2.57 1.71 -12.94
CA THR A 49 2.49 2.28 -14.29
C THR A 49 2.19 3.77 -14.16
N GLU A 50 2.31 4.52 -15.27
CA GLU A 50 1.95 5.95 -15.30
C GLU A 50 0.46 6.21 -14.98
N GLU A 51 -0.40 5.19 -15.11
CA GLU A 51 -1.82 5.28 -14.74
C GLU A 51 -2.03 5.14 -13.22
N THR A 52 -1.29 4.23 -12.58
CA THR A 52 -1.42 3.95 -11.14
C THR A 52 -0.60 4.92 -10.29
N TRP A 53 0.54 5.36 -10.79
CA TRP A 53 1.38 6.37 -10.20
C TRP A 53 1.97 7.29 -11.28
N PRO A 54 1.34 8.45 -11.52
CA PRO A 54 1.84 9.42 -12.48
C PRO A 54 3.27 9.86 -12.17
N SER A 55 4.11 9.94 -13.21
CA SER A 55 5.55 10.26 -13.15
C SER A 55 6.44 9.23 -12.45
N VAL A 56 5.95 8.01 -12.21
CA VAL A 56 6.77 6.94 -11.59
C VAL A 56 8.00 6.62 -12.42
N THR A 57 7.91 6.69 -13.76
CA THR A 57 9.04 6.41 -14.65
C THR A 57 10.15 7.46 -14.58
N SER A 58 9.84 8.65 -14.05
CA SER A 58 10.79 9.76 -13.89
C SER A 58 11.51 9.72 -12.53
N LEU A 59 11.20 8.76 -11.66
CA LEU A 59 11.86 8.62 -10.36
C LEU A 59 13.30 8.08 -10.53
N PRO A 60 14.28 8.57 -9.76
CA PRO A 60 15.70 8.20 -9.91
C PRO A 60 15.97 6.69 -9.88
N ASP A 61 15.23 5.99 -9.02
CA ASP A 61 15.42 4.56 -8.75
C ASP A 61 14.50 3.67 -9.58
N TYR A 62 13.61 4.25 -10.40
CA TYR A 62 12.77 3.46 -11.30
C TYR A 62 13.62 2.90 -12.45
N LYS A 63 13.54 1.58 -12.65
CA LYS A 63 14.17 0.91 -13.78
C LYS A 63 13.10 0.35 -14.73
N PRO A 64 13.13 0.70 -16.03
CA PRO A 64 12.22 0.10 -17.02
C PRO A 64 12.33 -1.42 -17.09
N SER A 65 13.49 -1.97 -16.70
CA SER A 65 13.77 -3.40 -16.64
C SER A 65 13.15 -4.12 -15.44
N PHE A 66 12.43 -3.43 -14.54
CA PHE A 66 11.72 -4.11 -13.46
C PHE A 66 10.69 -5.10 -14.02
N PRO A 67 10.57 -6.31 -13.44
CA PRO A 67 9.59 -7.27 -13.89
C PRO A 67 8.18 -6.68 -13.77
N LYS A 68 7.29 -7.11 -14.67
CA LYS A 68 5.90 -6.66 -14.72
C LYS A 68 5.01 -7.71 -14.08
N TRP A 69 4.55 -7.42 -12.86
CA TRP A 69 3.58 -8.23 -12.13
C TRP A 69 2.18 -7.63 -12.22
N GLN A 70 1.18 -8.50 -12.20
CA GLN A 70 -0.22 -8.11 -12.06
C GLN A 70 -0.59 -8.01 -10.58
N ALA A 71 -1.47 -7.08 -10.24
CA ALA A 71 -1.95 -6.92 -8.88
C ALA A 71 -2.74 -8.16 -8.43
N GLN A 72 -2.46 -8.62 -7.21
CA GLN A 72 -3.22 -9.66 -6.55
C GLN A 72 -4.44 -9.06 -5.84
N SER A 73 -5.45 -9.90 -5.60
CA SER A 73 -6.61 -9.49 -4.82
C SER A 73 -6.26 -9.40 -3.33
N LEU A 74 -6.29 -8.20 -2.75
CA LEU A 74 -6.10 -8.02 -1.30
C LEU A 74 -7.14 -8.80 -0.49
N LYS A 75 -8.33 -9.03 -1.05
CA LYS A 75 -9.37 -9.86 -0.43
C LYS A 75 -8.96 -11.33 -0.30
N GLU A 76 -8.25 -11.85 -1.31
CA GLU A 76 -7.73 -13.22 -1.28
C GLU A 76 -6.54 -13.36 -0.32
N LEU A 77 -5.69 -12.32 -0.24
CA LEU A 77 -4.55 -12.26 0.67
C LEU A 77 -4.95 -12.06 2.15
N LEU A 78 -6.04 -11.33 2.39
CA LEU A 78 -6.55 -10.98 3.72
C LEU A 78 -7.98 -11.50 3.92
N PRO A 79 -8.22 -12.83 3.84
CA PRO A 79 -9.58 -13.39 3.80
C PRO A 79 -10.37 -13.21 5.10
N LYS A 80 -9.68 -12.85 6.20
CA LYS A 80 -10.29 -12.59 7.52
C LYS A 80 -10.78 -11.15 7.66
N LEU A 81 -10.41 -10.26 6.75
CA LEU A 81 -10.78 -8.86 6.81
C LEU A 81 -12.15 -8.66 6.16
N CYS A 82 -13.02 -7.89 6.81
CA CYS A 82 -14.34 -7.57 6.26
C CYS A 82 -14.21 -6.67 5.01
N PRO A 83 -15.28 -6.53 4.20
CA PRO A 83 -15.25 -5.69 3.01
C PRO A 83 -14.79 -4.25 3.26
N ASP A 84 -15.24 -3.61 4.35
CA ASP A 84 -14.84 -2.24 4.69
C ASP A 84 -13.36 -2.14 5.09
N GLY A 85 -12.81 -3.20 5.70
CA GLY A 85 -11.39 -3.25 6.03
C GLY A 85 -10.52 -3.44 4.79
N ILE A 86 -10.97 -4.27 3.84
CA ILE A 86 -10.30 -4.42 2.53
C ILE A 86 -10.32 -3.10 1.75
N ASP A 87 -11.45 -2.39 1.78
CA ASP A 87 -11.58 -1.09 1.16
C ASP A 87 -10.64 -0.05 1.81
N LEU A 88 -10.61 0.02 3.15
CA LEU A 88 -9.71 0.91 3.88
C LEU A 88 -8.24 0.65 3.56
N ILE A 89 -7.80 -0.60 3.62
CA ILE A 89 -6.39 -0.94 3.38
C ILE A 89 -5.98 -0.71 1.92
N SER A 90 -6.90 -0.92 0.96
CA SER A 90 -6.64 -0.61 -0.45
C SER A 90 -6.37 0.89 -0.65
N LYS A 91 -7.04 1.77 0.11
CA LYS A 91 -6.82 3.22 0.09
C LYS A 91 -5.55 3.66 0.82
N MET A 92 -5.11 2.90 1.83
CA MET A 92 -3.83 3.11 2.53
C MET A 92 -2.62 2.70 1.69
N LEU A 93 -2.76 1.66 0.86
CA LEU A 93 -1.67 1.09 0.05
C LEU A 93 -1.65 1.57 -1.41
N ILE A 94 -2.26 2.74 -1.70
CA ILE A 94 -2.14 3.38 -3.01
C ILE A 94 -0.68 3.80 -3.24
N TYR A 95 -0.13 3.48 -4.43
CA TYR A 95 1.23 3.83 -4.83
C TYR A 95 1.51 5.34 -4.75
N ASP A 96 0.69 6.13 -5.46
CA ASP A 96 0.80 7.59 -5.47
C ASP A 96 0.51 8.16 -4.06
N PRO A 97 1.51 8.74 -3.38
CA PRO A 97 1.33 9.27 -2.04
C PRO A 97 0.31 10.41 -1.96
N SER A 98 0.08 11.13 -3.06
CA SER A 98 -0.89 12.23 -3.12
C SER A 98 -2.34 11.76 -3.15
N ARG A 99 -2.57 10.53 -3.60
CA ARG A 99 -3.89 9.89 -3.70
C ARG A 99 -4.22 8.99 -2.51
N ARG A 100 -3.24 8.74 -1.64
CA ARG A 100 -3.38 7.89 -0.45
C ARG A 100 -4.31 8.56 0.56
N ILE A 101 -5.17 7.76 1.21
CA ILE A 101 -6.08 8.27 2.25
C ILE A 101 -5.30 8.91 3.40
N THR A 102 -5.75 10.07 3.87
CA THR A 102 -5.17 10.73 5.05
C THR A 102 -5.65 10.08 6.35
N ALA A 103 -4.91 10.25 7.45
CA ALA A 103 -5.33 9.76 8.77
C ALA A 103 -6.74 10.27 9.17
N LYS A 104 -7.02 11.55 8.90
CA LYS A 104 -8.35 12.15 9.17
C LYS A 104 -9.46 11.46 8.38
N GLN A 105 -9.23 11.16 7.10
CA GLN A 105 -10.20 10.45 6.27
C GLN A 105 -10.34 8.98 6.70
N ALA A 106 -9.24 8.34 7.10
CA ALA A 106 -9.25 6.96 7.58
C ALA A 106 -10.07 6.81 8.86
N LEU A 107 -9.99 7.76 9.80
CA LEU A 107 -10.80 7.75 11.03
C LEU A 107 -12.30 7.89 10.77
N LEU A 108 -12.69 8.49 9.64
CA LEU A 108 -14.09 8.62 9.20
C LEU A 108 -14.54 7.48 8.28
N HIS A 109 -13.71 6.46 8.10
CA HIS A 109 -14.02 5.34 7.21
C HIS A 109 -15.12 4.43 7.81
N PRO A 110 -16.03 3.86 7.00
CA PRO A 110 -17.06 2.94 7.48
C PRO A 110 -16.56 1.78 8.34
N TYR A 111 -15.30 1.37 8.13
CA TYR A 111 -14.63 0.35 8.91
C TYR A 111 -14.61 0.64 10.42
N PHE A 112 -14.63 1.91 10.83
CA PHE A 112 -14.62 2.32 12.24
C PHE A 112 -15.99 2.75 12.78
N ASN A 113 -17.08 2.61 12.01
CA ASN A 113 -18.41 3.06 12.45
C ASN A 113 -18.93 2.33 13.70
N ASP A 114 -18.52 1.08 13.89
CA ASP A 114 -18.96 0.23 15.00
C ASP A 114 -17.95 0.19 16.16
N VAL A 115 -16.90 1.02 16.10
CA VAL A 115 -15.89 1.10 17.16
C VAL A 115 -16.35 2.14 18.18
N GLU A 116 -16.72 1.69 19.37
CA GLU A 116 -16.95 2.56 20.52
C GLU A 116 -15.60 3.08 21.05
N TYR A 117 -15.49 4.39 21.24
CA TYR A 117 -14.32 5.08 21.77
C TYR A 117 -14.43 5.33 23.28
#